data_AF-A0AA40JHJ3-F1
#
_entry.id   AF-A0AA40JHJ3-F1
#
_cell.length_a   1.000
_cell.length_b   1.000
_cell.length_c   1.000
_cell.angle_alpha   90.00
_cell.angle_beta   90.00
_cell.angle_gamma   90.00
#
_symmetry.space_group_name_H-M   'P 1'
#
loop_
_entity.id
_entity.type
_entity.pdbx_description
1 polymer ?
#
loop_
_entity_poly.entity_id
_entity_poly.type
_entity_poly.pdbx_seq_one_letter_code
_entity_poly.pdbx_strand_id
1 'polypeptide(L)'
;MNKNRYRVVFNRARGALMVVQENGRASHGSGSRDASAGVVPAWLSLSPFALRHVALAVLVAAGVVPIWVNAQVVAGGAHAPSVIQTQNGLQQVNINRPGASGVSMNTYNQFDVPKPGIILNNSPINVQTQLGGIIGGNPNFQAGDAARLIVNQVNSNNPSFIRGKVEIGGAAAQLVIANQAGLVVDGGGFLNTSRATLTTGNPNFGPDGSLTGFNVNQGLISVVGAGLDTANVDQVDLLARAVQINAKAYAKTLNVVADRTKSTTTR
;
A
#
# COMPACT_ATOMS: atom_id res chain seq x y z
N MET A 1 -32.81 -56.04 29.62
CA MET A 1 -33.01 -54.58 29.64
C MET A 1 -32.04 -53.95 28.65
N ASN A 2 -32.50 -53.62 27.43
CA ASN A 2 -31.69 -52.96 26.39
C ASN A 2 -32.63 -52.04 25.58
N LYS A 3 -33.19 -51.02 26.25
CA LYS A 3 -34.33 -50.24 25.73
C LYS A 3 -33.96 -49.14 24.73
N ASN A 4 -32.67 -48.88 24.47
CA ASN A 4 -32.21 -47.74 23.66
C ASN A 4 -31.18 -48.08 22.58
N ARG A 5 -31.14 -49.32 22.08
CA ARG A 5 -30.33 -49.63 20.88
C ARG A 5 -31.20 -49.43 19.64
N TYR A 6 -30.77 -48.53 18.77
CA TYR A 6 -31.42 -48.27 17.51
C TYR A 6 -30.42 -48.50 16.39
N ARG A 7 -30.86 -49.18 15.33
CA ARG A 7 -30.05 -49.34 14.13
C ARG A 7 -30.33 -48.19 13.19
N VAL A 8 -29.28 -47.58 12.69
CA VAL A 8 -29.37 -46.58 11.64
C VAL A 8 -29.27 -47.29 10.30
N VAL A 9 -30.26 -47.09 9.44
CA VAL A 9 -30.29 -47.65 8.07
C VAL A 9 -30.46 -46.52 7.08
N PHE A 10 -29.65 -46.52 6.02
CA PHE A 10 -29.76 -45.52 4.96
C PHE A 10 -31.02 -45.78 4.12
N ASN A 11 -31.93 -44.81 4.09
CA ASN A 11 -33.12 -44.87 3.26
C ASN A 11 -32.84 -44.21 1.91
N ARG A 12 -32.76 -45.03 0.85
CA ARG A 12 -32.42 -44.58 -0.50
C ARG A 12 -33.48 -43.66 -1.13
N ALA A 13 -34.75 -43.81 -0.76
CA ALA A 13 -35.81 -42.94 -1.27
C ALA A 13 -35.77 -41.53 -0.67
N ARG A 14 -35.15 -41.37 0.52
CA ARG A 14 -35.04 -40.09 1.25
C ARG A 14 -33.63 -39.52 1.32
N GLY A 15 -32.62 -40.24 0.85
CA GLY A 15 -31.23 -39.78 0.81
C GLY A 15 -30.59 -39.53 2.18
N ALA A 16 -31.13 -40.12 3.26
CA ALA A 16 -30.67 -39.87 4.63
C ALA A 16 -30.62 -41.15 5.48
N LEU A 17 -29.81 -41.09 6.53
CA LEU A 17 -29.72 -42.12 7.57
C LEU A 17 -30.91 -42.01 8.53
N MET A 18 -31.72 -43.06 8.61
CA MET A 18 -32.93 -43.09 9.45
C MET A 18 -32.75 -44.08 10.60
N VAL A 19 -33.25 -43.70 11.78
CA VAL A 19 -33.24 -44.53 12.98
C VAL A 19 -34.44 -45.49 12.94
N VAL A 20 -34.19 -46.80 13.03
CA VAL A 20 -35.23 -47.83 13.01
C VAL A 20 -35.19 -48.62 14.32
N GLN A 21 -36.37 -48.89 14.87
CA GLN A 21 -36.51 -49.69 16.08
C GLN A 21 -36.30 -51.18 15.76
N GLU A 22 -35.41 -51.85 16.49
CA GLU A 22 -34.94 -53.21 16.19
C GLU A 22 -35.91 -54.34 16.54
N ASN A 23 -37.06 -54.05 17.16
CA ASN A 23 -38.04 -55.05 17.60
C ASN A 23 -39.45 -54.88 17.00
N GLY A 24 -39.59 -54.20 15.86
CA GLY A 24 -40.85 -54.12 15.12
C GLY A 24 -41.09 -55.39 14.29
N ARG A 25 -42.04 -56.25 14.69
CA ARG A 25 -42.54 -57.33 13.83
C ARG A 25 -43.41 -56.72 12.72
N ALA A 26 -42.96 -56.80 11.47
CA ALA A 26 -43.76 -56.39 10.33
C ALA A 26 -44.87 -57.42 10.06
N SER A 27 -46.13 -57.00 10.06
CA SER A 27 -47.24 -57.80 9.55
C SER A 27 -47.13 -57.92 8.03
N HIS A 28 -47.10 -59.15 7.52
CA HIS A 28 -47.27 -59.45 6.09
C HIS A 28 -48.62 -58.91 5.61
N GLY A 29 -48.59 -57.87 4.79
CA GLY A 29 -49.72 -57.43 3.98
C GLY A 29 -49.35 -57.58 2.51
N SER A 30 -49.91 -58.59 1.83
CA SER A 30 -49.83 -58.70 0.37
C SER A 30 -50.72 -57.61 -0.25
N GLY A 31 -50.09 -56.54 -0.72
CA GLY A 31 -50.72 -55.50 -1.52
C GLY A 31 -50.16 -55.53 -2.94
N SER A 32 -51.07 -55.78 -3.88
CA SER A 32 -50.83 -55.97 -5.31
C SER A 32 -50.05 -54.83 -5.96
N ARG A 33 -49.31 -55.20 -7.00
CA ARG A 33 -48.54 -54.33 -7.88
C ARG A 33 -49.45 -53.29 -8.53
N ASP A 34 -49.07 -52.03 -8.43
CA ASP A 34 -49.18 -51.09 -9.55
C ASP A 34 -47.91 -50.22 -9.57
N ALA A 35 -47.02 -50.58 -10.49
CA ALA A 35 -45.80 -49.85 -10.76
C ALA A 35 -46.14 -48.68 -11.69
N SER A 36 -46.42 -47.50 -11.12
CA SER A 36 -46.20 -46.26 -11.85
C SER A 36 -44.72 -45.90 -11.67
N ALA A 37 -43.87 -46.52 -12.49
CA ALA A 37 -42.47 -46.12 -12.63
C ALA A 37 -42.43 -44.68 -13.16
N GLY A 38 -42.32 -43.72 -12.26
CA GLY A 38 -41.89 -42.37 -12.61
C GLY A 38 -40.46 -42.47 -13.10
N VAL A 39 -40.29 -42.58 -14.41
CA VAL A 39 -39.01 -42.36 -15.09
C VAL A 39 -38.64 -40.90 -14.84
N VAL A 40 -37.88 -40.65 -13.78
CA VAL A 40 -37.07 -39.42 -13.71
C VAL A 40 -35.99 -39.58 -14.79
N PRO A 41 -35.97 -38.71 -15.82
CA PRO A 41 -34.90 -38.78 -16.80
C PRO A 41 -33.57 -38.56 -16.07
N ALA A 42 -32.60 -39.41 -16.38
CA ALA A 42 -31.29 -39.47 -15.75
C ALA A 42 -30.38 -38.29 -16.14
N TRP A 43 -30.92 -37.08 -16.23
CA TRP A 43 -30.17 -35.87 -16.55
C TRP A 43 -30.37 -34.90 -15.39
N LEU A 44 -29.28 -34.52 -14.73
CA LEU A 44 -29.20 -33.63 -13.55
C LEU A 44 -29.19 -34.31 -12.17
N SER A 45 -28.49 -35.43 -12.02
CA SER A 45 -27.73 -35.65 -10.78
C SER A 45 -26.53 -34.68 -10.77
N LEU A 46 -26.78 -33.41 -10.46
CA LEU A 46 -25.74 -32.41 -10.26
C LEU A 46 -24.93 -32.80 -9.01
N SER A 47 -23.71 -33.28 -9.25
CA SER A 47 -22.71 -33.50 -8.22
C SER A 47 -22.56 -32.23 -7.35
N PRO A 48 -22.55 -32.33 -6.01
CA PRO A 48 -22.33 -31.18 -5.13
C PRO A 48 -20.94 -30.54 -5.30
N PHE A 49 -20.03 -31.19 -6.03
CA PHE A 49 -18.76 -30.59 -6.44
C PHE A 49 -18.92 -29.58 -7.58
N ALA A 50 -19.88 -29.76 -8.50
CA ALA A 50 -20.10 -28.83 -9.62
C ALA A 50 -20.64 -27.47 -9.14
N LEU A 51 -21.48 -27.47 -8.09
CA LEU A 51 -22.08 -26.25 -7.55
C LEU A 51 -21.05 -25.28 -6.94
N ARG A 52 -19.93 -25.80 -6.40
CA ARG A 52 -18.82 -24.98 -5.87
C ARG A 52 -18.04 -24.24 -6.96
N HIS A 53 -17.89 -24.85 -8.13
CA HIS A 53 -17.17 -24.24 -9.26
C HIS A 53 -18.02 -23.19 -9.96
N VAL A 54 -19.34 -23.40 -10.04
CA VAL A 54 -20.28 -22.40 -10.57
C VAL A 54 -20.33 -21.18 -9.65
N ALA A 55 -20.36 -21.35 -8.32
CA ALA A 55 -20.30 -20.23 -7.38
C ALA A 55 -18.98 -19.43 -7.47
N LEU A 56 -17.84 -20.11 -7.67
CA LEU A 56 -16.54 -19.46 -7.90
C LEU A 56 -16.52 -18.71 -9.25
N ALA A 57 -17.08 -19.29 -10.31
CA ALA A 57 -17.17 -18.67 -11.62
C ALA A 57 -18.08 -17.43 -11.62
N VAL A 58 -19.18 -17.46 -10.86
CA VAL A 58 -20.07 -16.29 -10.67
C VAL A 58 -19.36 -15.19 -9.87
N LEU A 59 -18.56 -15.51 -8.85
CA LEU A 59 -17.75 -14.53 -8.11
C LEU A 59 -16.67 -13.87 -8.99
N VAL A 60 -16.04 -14.62 -9.89
CA VAL A 60 -15.09 -14.09 -10.88
C VAL A 60 -15.80 -13.23 -11.93
N ALA A 61 -16.96 -13.67 -12.43
CA ALA A 61 -17.77 -12.91 -13.39
C ALA A 61 -18.40 -11.64 -12.80
N ALA A 62 -18.65 -11.61 -11.48
CA ALA A 62 -19.13 -10.44 -10.75
C ALA A 62 -18.05 -9.37 -10.52
N GLY A 63 -16.84 -9.55 -11.04
CA GLY A 63 -15.81 -8.50 -11.03
C GLY A 63 -15.23 -8.19 -9.65
N VAL A 64 -15.35 -9.09 -8.68
CA VAL A 64 -14.63 -8.98 -7.40
C VAL A 64 -13.17 -9.36 -7.65
N VAL A 65 -12.45 -8.48 -8.31
CA VAL A 65 -10.99 -8.52 -8.37
C VAL A 65 -10.46 -8.22 -6.97
N PRO A 66 -9.52 -9.03 -6.42
CA PRO A 66 -8.81 -8.61 -5.23
C PRO A 66 -8.15 -7.26 -5.53
N ILE A 67 -8.46 -6.27 -4.70
CA ILE A 67 -7.83 -4.95 -4.79
C ILE A 67 -6.38 -5.18 -4.32
N TRP A 68 -5.49 -5.45 -5.28
CA TRP A 68 -4.07 -5.35 -5.04
C TRP A 68 -3.80 -3.88 -4.73
N VAL A 69 -3.61 -3.55 -3.45
CA VAL A 69 -3.12 -2.23 -3.04
C VAL A 69 -1.68 -2.14 -3.52
N ASN A 70 -1.49 -1.73 -4.77
CA ASN A 70 -0.17 -1.38 -5.27
C ASN A 70 0.32 -0.19 -4.45
N ALA A 71 1.53 -0.28 -3.89
CA ALA A 71 2.21 0.87 -3.33
C ALA A 71 2.28 1.96 -4.42
N GLN A 72 1.58 3.07 -4.18
CA GLN A 72 1.33 4.09 -5.20
C GLN A 72 1.56 5.49 -4.67
N VAL A 73 1.98 6.40 -5.55
CA VAL A 73 2.03 7.83 -5.30
C VAL A 73 0.75 8.43 -5.89
N VAL A 74 -0.12 8.90 -5.01
CA VAL A 74 -1.43 9.47 -5.38
C VAL A 74 -1.41 10.94 -4.97
N ALA A 75 -1.27 11.81 -5.95
CA ALA A 75 -1.36 13.25 -5.75
C ALA A 75 -2.76 13.64 -5.22
N GLY A 76 -2.81 14.65 -4.35
CA GLY A 76 -4.06 15.10 -3.75
C GLY A 76 -3.88 16.34 -2.88
N GLY A 77 -4.96 17.07 -2.61
CA GLY A 77 -4.91 18.32 -1.85
C GLY A 77 -4.46 19.54 -2.66
N ALA A 78 -4.14 20.63 -1.95
CA ALA A 78 -3.97 21.97 -2.54
C ALA A 78 -2.75 22.12 -3.48
N HIS A 79 -1.72 21.30 -3.29
CA HIS A 79 -0.49 21.33 -4.08
C HIS A 79 -0.23 19.96 -4.72
N ALA A 80 -1.27 19.33 -5.27
CA ALA A 80 -1.17 18.04 -5.94
C ALA A 80 -0.23 18.15 -7.17
N PRO A 81 0.90 17.41 -7.21
CA PRO A 81 1.76 17.37 -8.39
C PRO A 81 1.20 16.46 -9.48
N SER A 82 1.80 16.49 -10.67
CA SER A 82 1.49 15.51 -11.72
C SER A 82 2.32 14.25 -11.54
N VAL A 83 1.67 13.08 -11.54
CA VAL A 83 2.32 11.76 -11.43
C VAL A 83 2.11 11.03 -12.73
N ILE A 84 3.21 10.63 -13.37
CA ILE A 84 3.25 9.89 -14.63
C ILE A 84 4.12 8.64 -14.48
N GLN A 85 4.18 7.83 -15.53
CA GLN A 85 5.12 6.71 -15.61
C GLN A 85 6.28 7.07 -16.53
N THR A 86 7.49 6.70 -16.14
CA THR A 86 8.66 6.71 -17.02
C THR A 86 8.52 5.63 -18.10
N GLN A 87 9.41 5.66 -19.10
CA GLN A 87 9.43 4.63 -20.16
C GLN A 87 9.65 3.22 -19.61
N ASN A 88 10.39 3.09 -18.50
CA ASN A 88 10.62 1.80 -17.84
C ASN A 88 9.60 1.48 -16.73
N GLY A 89 8.48 2.21 -16.64
CA GLY A 89 7.35 1.90 -15.77
C GLY A 89 7.55 2.25 -14.29
N LEU A 90 8.45 3.18 -13.97
CA LEU A 90 8.55 3.77 -12.64
C LEU A 90 7.64 4.99 -12.52
N GLN A 91 7.12 5.23 -11.32
CA GLN A 91 6.40 6.47 -11.05
C GLN A 91 7.38 7.65 -11.06
N GLN A 92 7.06 8.64 -11.88
CA GLN A 92 7.72 9.93 -11.91
C GLN A 92 6.74 11.00 -11.44
N VAL A 93 7.15 11.78 -10.44
CA VAL A 93 6.45 12.95 -9.96
C VAL A 93 7.07 14.19 -10.61
N ASN A 94 6.31 14.87 -11.45
CA ASN A 94 6.64 16.23 -11.89
C ASN A 94 6.25 17.18 -10.76
N ILE A 95 7.22 17.48 -9.90
CA ILE A 95 7.01 18.31 -8.71
C ILE A 95 6.54 19.72 -9.10
N ASN A 96 5.86 20.38 -8.19
CA ASN A 96 5.41 21.75 -8.42
C ASN A 96 6.58 22.71 -8.55
N ARG A 97 6.37 23.79 -9.30
CA ARG A 97 7.36 24.86 -9.45
C ARG A 97 7.74 25.41 -8.06
N PRO A 98 9.04 25.55 -7.75
CA PRO A 98 9.46 26.09 -6.46
C PRO A 98 9.05 27.56 -6.29
N GLY A 99 8.71 27.94 -5.06
CA GLY A 99 8.48 29.35 -4.70
C GLY A 99 9.78 30.16 -4.58
N ALA A 100 9.68 31.44 -4.18
CA ALA A 100 10.83 32.33 -4.02
C ALA A 100 11.87 31.82 -3.00
N SER A 101 11.42 31.09 -1.99
CA SER A 101 12.28 30.41 -1.00
C SER A 101 13.06 29.22 -1.59
N GLY A 102 12.74 28.77 -2.81
CA GLY A 102 13.28 27.57 -3.43
C GLY A 102 12.62 26.28 -2.95
N VAL A 103 11.50 26.38 -2.22
CA VAL A 103 10.72 25.24 -1.75
C VAL A 103 9.68 24.83 -2.79
N SER A 104 9.69 23.55 -3.18
CA SER A 104 8.61 22.92 -3.95
C SER A 104 7.72 22.13 -2.98
N MET A 105 6.48 22.58 -2.82
CA MET A 105 5.49 21.91 -1.98
C MET A 105 4.63 20.96 -2.82
N ASN A 106 4.51 19.71 -2.38
CA ASN A 106 3.78 18.66 -3.08
C ASN A 106 2.89 17.91 -2.09
N THR A 107 1.58 17.88 -2.34
CA THR A 107 0.62 17.21 -1.46
C THR A 107 0.06 15.93 -2.08
N TYR A 108 -0.17 14.93 -1.23
CA TYR A 108 -0.56 13.59 -1.64
C TYR A 108 -1.65 13.03 -0.73
N ASN A 109 -2.48 12.14 -1.28
CA ASN A 109 -3.34 11.25 -0.50
C ASN A 109 -2.62 9.94 -0.14
N GLN A 110 -1.62 9.55 -0.92
CA GLN A 110 -0.72 8.42 -0.62
C GLN A 110 0.66 8.72 -1.21
N PHE A 111 1.73 8.44 -0.48
CA PHE A 111 3.09 8.50 -0.98
C PHE A 111 3.84 7.26 -0.52
N ASP A 112 3.73 6.19 -1.31
CA ASP A 112 4.52 4.99 -1.12
C ASP A 112 5.62 4.90 -2.16
N VAL A 113 6.79 4.43 -1.74
CA VAL A 113 7.92 4.15 -2.60
C VAL A 113 8.04 2.64 -2.74
N PRO A 114 7.64 2.06 -3.88
CA PRO A 114 7.79 0.63 -4.12
C PRO A 114 9.28 0.26 -4.25
N LYS A 115 9.61 -1.03 -4.20
CA LYS A 115 11.00 -1.53 -4.29
C LYS A 115 11.79 -1.01 -5.49
N PRO A 116 11.20 -0.93 -6.71
CA PRO A 116 11.90 -0.34 -7.86
C PRO A 116 12.25 1.16 -7.70
N GLY A 117 11.61 1.85 -6.76
CA GLY A 117 11.80 3.27 -6.51
C GLY A 117 10.83 4.19 -7.25
N ILE A 118 11.01 5.49 -7.06
CA ILE A 118 10.29 6.56 -7.76
C ILE A 118 11.26 7.70 -8.10
N ILE A 119 10.81 8.58 -8.99
CA ILE A 119 11.59 9.76 -9.40
C ILE A 119 10.80 11.03 -9.10
N LEU A 120 11.48 12.02 -8.52
CA LEU A 120 11.01 13.39 -8.38
C LEU A 120 11.74 14.23 -9.44
N ASN A 121 11.01 14.72 -10.45
CA ASN A 121 11.60 15.44 -11.58
C ASN A 121 11.83 16.92 -11.22
N ASN A 122 13.07 17.26 -10.86
CA ASN A 122 13.53 18.60 -10.49
C ASN A 122 14.37 19.25 -11.61
N SER A 123 13.99 19.05 -12.87
CA SER A 123 14.74 19.55 -14.03
C SER A 123 13.83 20.29 -15.02
N PRO A 124 14.23 21.45 -15.59
CA PRO A 124 13.51 22.07 -16.70
C PRO A 124 13.83 21.42 -18.06
N ILE A 125 14.84 20.54 -18.13
CA ILE A 125 15.34 19.91 -19.36
C ILE A 125 15.41 18.39 -19.21
N ASN A 126 15.65 17.69 -20.33
CA ASN A 126 15.84 16.24 -20.30
C ASN A 126 17.09 15.88 -19.49
N VAL A 127 16.97 14.87 -18.62
CA VAL A 127 18.06 14.44 -17.74
C VAL A 127 18.13 12.91 -17.68
N GLN A 128 19.36 12.40 -17.59
CA GLN A 128 19.61 10.99 -17.31
C GLN A 128 19.43 10.74 -15.80
N THR A 129 18.56 9.81 -15.45
CA THR A 129 18.37 9.31 -14.08
C THR A 129 18.98 7.91 -13.94
N GLN A 130 19.27 7.51 -12.71
CA GLN A 130 19.80 6.19 -12.37
C GLN A 130 18.70 5.12 -12.40
N LEU A 131 17.49 5.46 -11.95
CA LEU A 131 16.36 4.52 -11.86
C LEU A 131 15.55 4.47 -13.16
N GLY A 132 15.28 5.62 -13.79
CA GLY A 132 14.27 5.76 -14.85
C GLY A 132 14.80 5.87 -16.27
N GLY A 133 16.12 5.87 -16.47
CA GLY A 133 16.72 6.22 -17.75
C GLY A 133 16.62 7.73 -18.03
N ILE A 134 16.50 8.11 -19.30
CA ILE A 134 16.28 9.50 -19.68
C ILE A 134 14.82 9.87 -19.40
N ILE A 135 14.61 10.93 -18.61
CA ILE A 135 13.30 11.53 -18.39
C ILE A 135 13.21 12.89 -19.11
N GLY A 136 12.00 13.27 -19.52
CA GLY A 136 11.73 14.60 -20.05
C GLY A 136 11.82 15.68 -18.96
N GLY A 137 12.06 16.93 -19.37
CA GLY A 137 11.97 18.08 -18.46
C GLY A 137 10.60 18.18 -17.77
N ASN A 138 10.58 18.67 -16.54
CA ASN A 138 9.39 18.92 -15.76
C ASN A 138 8.57 20.04 -16.42
N PRO A 139 7.33 19.78 -16.87
CA PRO A 139 6.50 20.77 -17.54
C PRO A 139 6.10 21.96 -16.65
N ASN A 140 6.25 21.84 -15.33
CA ASN A 140 5.98 22.93 -14.39
C ASN A 140 7.11 23.96 -14.34
N PHE A 141 8.28 23.67 -14.89
CA PHE A 141 9.50 24.46 -14.73
C PHE A 141 9.80 25.28 -15.99
N GLN A 142 10.36 26.47 -15.77
CA GLN A 142 10.98 27.32 -16.79
C GLN A 142 12.51 27.18 -16.74
N ALA A 143 13.20 27.70 -17.74
CA ALA A 143 14.66 27.71 -17.76
C ALA A 143 15.22 28.37 -16.48
N GLY A 144 16.11 27.66 -15.78
CA GLY A 144 16.71 28.11 -14.52
C GLY A 144 15.92 27.76 -13.26
N ASP A 145 14.69 27.25 -13.36
CA ASP A 145 13.96 26.77 -12.20
C ASP A 145 14.56 25.45 -11.69
N ALA A 146 14.79 25.39 -10.37
CA ALA A 146 15.12 24.17 -9.65
C ALA A 146 14.75 24.34 -8.18
N ALA A 147 14.10 23.35 -7.59
CA ALA A 147 13.83 23.33 -6.16
C ALA A 147 15.13 23.05 -5.39
N ARG A 148 15.35 23.79 -4.31
CA ARG A 148 16.42 23.52 -3.33
C ARG A 148 15.94 22.60 -2.21
N LEU A 149 14.63 22.61 -1.95
CA LEU A 149 13.96 21.75 -0.99
C LEU A 149 12.66 21.25 -1.61
N ILE A 150 12.47 19.93 -1.60
CA ILE A 150 11.24 19.28 -2.07
C ILE A 150 10.51 18.73 -0.85
N VAL A 151 9.31 19.25 -0.58
CA VAL A 151 8.45 18.78 0.50
C VAL A 151 7.34 17.91 -0.08
N ASN A 152 7.27 16.67 0.39
CA ASN A 152 6.22 15.73 0.06
C ASN A 152 5.35 15.50 1.30
N GLN A 153 4.18 16.12 1.33
CA GLN A 153 3.25 16.02 2.45
C GLN A 153 2.08 15.11 2.10
N VAL A 154 1.86 14.09 2.93
CA VAL A 154 0.71 13.20 2.82
C VAL A 154 -0.39 13.64 3.79
N ASN A 155 -1.58 13.86 3.26
CA ASN A 155 -2.79 14.24 4.00
C ASN A 155 -3.77 13.06 4.01
N SER A 156 -3.43 12.04 4.79
CA SER A 156 -4.19 10.79 4.87
C SER A 156 -4.04 10.17 6.26
N ASN A 157 -4.95 9.26 6.60
CA ASN A 157 -4.86 8.43 7.81
C ASN A 157 -4.01 7.16 7.60
N ASN A 158 -3.53 6.93 6.38
CA ASN A 158 -2.68 5.78 6.06
C ASN A 158 -1.20 6.15 6.14
N PRO A 159 -0.35 5.29 6.73
CA PRO A 159 1.09 5.52 6.74
C PRO A 159 1.68 5.39 5.32
N SER A 160 2.88 5.96 5.17
CA SER A 160 3.68 5.83 3.95
C SER A 160 4.64 4.65 4.07
N PHE A 161 4.71 3.80 3.03
CA PHE A 161 5.67 2.71 2.93
C PHE A 161 6.83 3.08 2.01
N ILE A 162 8.04 3.18 2.57
CA ILE A 162 9.26 3.52 1.84
C ILE A 162 10.10 2.26 1.67
N ARG A 163 9.91 1.55 0.56
CA ARG A 163 10.53 0.24 0.27
C ARG A 163 11.61 0.25 -0.80
N GLY A 164 11.89 1.41 -1.37
CA GLY A 164 12.88 1.58 -2.43
C GLY A 164 13.46 2.99 -2.41
N LYS A 165 14.23 3.30 -3.45
CA LYS A 165 14.93 4.59 -3.56
C LYS A 165 14.01 5.69 -4.09
N VAL A 166 14.13 6.89 -3.54
CA VAL A 166 13.60 8.11 -4.14
C VAL A 166 14.75 8.82 -4.83
N GLU A 167 14.64 9.01 -6.14
CA GLU A 167 15.64 9.74 -6.91
C GLU A 167 15.15 11.13 -7.27
N ILE A 168 15.99 12.16 -7.06
CA ILE A 168 15.74 13.50 -7.60
C ILE A 168 16.40 13.59 -8.98
N GLY A 169 15.59 13.64 -10.04
CA GLY A 169 16.08 13.84 -11.40
C GLY A 169 16.43 15.30 -11.65
N GLY A 170 17.64 15.60 -12.13
CA GLY A 170 18.10 16.96 -12.40
C GLY A 170 18.91 17.56 -11.26
N ALA A 171 18.59 18.79 -10.87
CA ALA A 171 19.33 19.49 -9.82
C ALA A 171 19.15 18.80 -8.46
N ALA A 172 20.26 18.59 -7.75
CA ALA A 172 20.24 18.02 -6.40
C ALA A 172 19.46 18.93 -5.44
N ALA A 173 18.72 18.34 -4.52
CA ALA A 173 17.95 19.09 -3.53
C ALA A 173 17.88 18.36 -2.18
N GLN A 174 17.40 19.07 -1.17
CA GLN A 174 16.95 18.46 0.08
C GLN A 174 15.56 17.85 -0.10
N LEU A 175 15.27 16.79 0.63
CA LEU A 175 14.01 16.06 0.53
C LEU A 175 13.33 15.93 1.90
N VAL A 176 12.04 16.23 1.95
CA VAL A 176 11.19 15.98 3.11
C VAL A 176 10.06 15.06 2.69
N ILE A 177 9.81 14.00 3.47
CA ILE A 177 8.62 13.16 3.37
C ILE A 177 7.88 13.25 4.71
N ALA A 178 6.71 13.87 4.69
CA ALA A 178 5.92 14.18 5.86
C ALA A 178 4.58 13.42 5.82
N ASN A 179 4.33 12.54 6.80
CA ASN A 179 3.05 11.85 6.94
C ASN A 179 2.70 11.65 8.41
N GLN A 180 1.66 12.35 8.88
CA GLN A 180 1.24 12.28 10.29
C GLN A 180 0.71 10.91 10.71
N ALA A 181 0.25 10.08 9.77
CA ALA A 181 -0.18 8.72 10.06
C ALA A 181 1.00 7.78 10.37
N GLY A 182 2.22 8.13 9.94
CA GLY A 182 3.43 7.35 10.17
C GLY A 182 4.20 7.04 8.88
N LEU A 183 5.43 6.56 9.05
CA LEU A 183 6.28 6.06 7.97
C LEU A 183 6.83 4.68 8.33
N VAL A 184 6.80 3.76 7.37
CA VAL A 184 7.41 2.43 7.48
C VAL A 184 8.49 2.33 6.42
N VAL A 185 9.74 2.18 6.86
CA VAL A 185 10.92 2.07 6.00
C VAL A 185 11.39 0.62 5.96
N ASP A 186 11.43 0.04 4.77
CA ASP A 186 11.80 -1.35 4.50
C ASP A 186 12.59 -1.45 3.19
N GLY A 187 13.83 -0.95 3.20
CA GLY A 187 14.70 -0.81 2.01
C GLY A 187 14.68 0.60 1.41
N GLY A 188 14.32 1.62 2.21
CA GLY A 188 14.29 3.00 1.76
C GLY A 188 15.69 3.58 1.54
N GLY A 189 15.81 4.49 0.56
CA GLY A 189 17.04 5.22 0.30
C GLY A 189 16.82 6.43 -0.61
N PHE A 190 17.87 7.22 -0.85
CA PHE A 190 17.76 8.48 -1.61
C PHE A 190 18.90 8.63 -2.61
N LEU A 191 18.60 9.13 -3.80
CA LEU A 191 19.59 9.45 -4.84
C LEU A 191 19.51 10.93 -5.18
N ASN A 192 20.68 11.53 -5.44
CA ASN A 192 20.82 12.95 -5.75
C ASN A 192 20.19 13.88 -4.68
N THR A 193 20.29 13.46 -3.41
CA THR A 193 19.71 14.13 -2.25
C THR A 193 20.82 14.44 -1.25
N SER A 194 20.96 15.70 -0.85
CA SER A 194 21.99 16.13 0.11
C SER A 194 21.58 15.88 1.57
N ARG A 195 20.29 16.09 1.86
CA ARG A 195 19.67 15.84 3.17
C ARG A 195 18.28 15.27 2.96
N ALA A 196 17.94 14.24 3.74
CA ALA A 196 16.60 13.67 3.76
C ALA A 196 15.99 13.76 5.15
N THR A 197 14.76 14.25 5.24
CA THR A 197 13.99 14.31 6.49
C THR A 197 12.73 13.46 6.34
N LEU A 198 12.63 12.42 7.16
CA LEU A 198 11.41 11.62 7.31
C LEU A 198 10.71 12.09 8.58
N THR A 199 9.46 12.52 8.46
CA THR A 199 8.76 13.14 9.58
C THR A 199 7.29 12.77 9.70
N THR A 200 6.81 12.62 10.93
CA THR A 200 5.36 12.54 11.21
C THR A 200 4.76 13.89 11.60
N GLY A 201 5.57 14.96 11.53
CA GLY A 201 5.12 16.31 11.76
C GLY A 201 4.51 16.96 10.52
N ASN A 202 3.55 17.87 10.74
CA ASN A 202 3.05 18.74 9.68
C ASN A 202 4.08 19.85 9.42
N PRO A 203 4.53 20.09 8.18
CA PRO A 203 5.45 21.18 7.89
C PRO A 203 4.79 22.55 8.12
N ASN A 204 5.54 23.47 8.72
CA ASN A 204 5.16 24.85 8.92
C ASN A 204 5.98 25.75 7.99
N PHE A 205 5.32 26.72 7.36
CA PHE A 205 5.96 27.64 6.42
C PHE A 205 5.94 29.06 6.95
N GLY A 206 7.02 29.79 6.68
CA GLY A 206 7.13 31.22 6.95
C GLY A 206 6.34 32.05 5.93
N PRO A 207 6.22 33.37 6.14
CA PRO A 207 5.53 34.28 5.22
C PRO A 207 6.15 34.31 3.81
N ASP A 208 7.44 34.02 3.70
CA ASP A 208 8.20 33.94 2.44
C ASP A 208 8.12 32.55 1.76
N GLY A 209 7.34 31.62 2.33
CA GLY A 209 7.23 30.24 1.85
C GLY A 209 8.44 29.37 2.19
N SER A 210 9.35 29.80 3.06
CA SER A 210 10.43 28.95 3.57
C SER A 210 9.89 27.93 4.58
N LEU A 211 10.47 26.72 4.61
CA LEU A 211 10.16 25.75 5.65
C LEU A 211 10.80 26.21 6.97
N THR A 212 9.99 26.47 7.98
CA THR A 212 10.46 26.96 9.29
C THR A 212 10.53 25.87 10.34
N GLY A 213 9.81 24.76 10.14
CA GLY A 213 9.84 23.63 11.04
C GLY A 213 8.71 22.63 10.84
N PHE A 214 8.53 21.76 11.83
CA PHE A 214 7.52 20.71 11.86
C PHE A 214 6.74 20.72 13.17
N ASN A 215 5.43 20.51 13.08
CA ASN A 215 4.58 20.28 14.24
C ASN A 215 4.32 18.77 14.41
N VAL A 216 5.01 18.14 15.36
CA VAL A 216 4.94 16.70 15.62
C VAL A 216 3.97 16.41 16.77
N ASN A 217 2.84 15.78 16.46
CA ASN A 217 1.81 15.44 17.45
C ASN A 217 1.62 13.93 17.65
N GLN A 218 1.77 13.17 16.57
CA GLN A 218 1.44 11.75 16.49
C GLN A 218 2.30 11.05 15.44
N GLY A 219 2.05 9.76 15.22
CA GLY A 219 2.69 8.95 14.19
C GLY A 219 3.98 8.28 14.66
N LEU A 220 4.25 7.12 14.05
CA LEU A 220 5.45 6.32 14.28
C LEU A 220 6.29 6.29 13.00
N ILE A 221 7.61 6.45 13.14
CA ILE A 221 8.56 6.03 12.10
C ILE A 221 9.10 4.66 12.51
N SER A 222 8.95 3.66 11.63
CA SER A 222 9.41 2.30 11.86
C SER A 222 10.39 1.89 10.77
N VAL A 223 11.63 1.58 11.14
CA VAL A 223 12.65 1.01 10.24
C VAL A 223 12.71 -0.49 10.47
N VAL A 224 12.38 -1.28 9.45
CA VAL A 224 12.21 -2.74 9.51
C VAL A 224 12.81 -3.42 8.29
N GLY A 225 12.85 -4.75 8.31
CA GLY A 225 13.21 -5.58 7.15
C GLY A 225 14.55 -5.19 6.52
N ALA A 226 14.54 -4.77 5.26
CA ALA A 226 15.73 -4.35 4.50
C ALA A 226 16.37 -3.05 5.03
N GLY A 227 15.70 -2.34 5.95
CA GLY A 227 16.27 -1.22 6.69
C GLY A 227 16.23 0.11 5.94
N LEU A 228 17.12 1.02 6.31
CA LEU A 228 17.32 2.33 5.70
C LEU A 228 18.75 2.41 5.16
N ASP A 229 18.91 2.57 3.85
CA ASP A 229 20.22 2.74 3.20
C ASP A 229 20.37 4.15 2.63
N THR A 230 21.17 4.95 3.35
CA THR A 230 21.43 6.35 3.03
C THR A 230 22.92 6.68 3.16
N ALA A 231 23.79 5.70 2.91
CA ALA A 231 25.24 5.89 3.00
C ALA A 231 25.79 6.98 2.06
N ASN A 232 25.07 7.28 0.97
CA ASN A 232 25.40 8.33 0.01
C ASN A 232 24.79 9.71 0.35
N VAL A 233 24.05 9.84 1.46
CA VAL A 233 23.41 11.09 1.91
C VAL A 233 24.20 11.65 3.09
N ASP A 234 24.40 12.97 3.14
CA ASP A 234 25.23 13.59 4.17
C ASP A 234 24.55 13.60 5.54
N GLN A 235 23.24 13.84 5.55
CA GLN A 235 22.44 13.78 6.77
C GLN A 235 21.03 13.26 6.52
N VAL A 236 20.59 12.41 7.45
CA VAL A 236 19.19 11.97 7.53
C VAL A 236 18.62 12.35 8.89
N ASP A 237 17.44 12.97 8.88
CA ASP A 237 16.70 13.35 10.06
C ASP A 237 15.42 12.51 10.17
N LEU A 238 15.23 11.81 11.29
CA LEU A 238 13.98 11.13 11.64
C LEU A 238 13.28 11.93 12.73
N LEU A 239 12.17 12.59 12.39
CA LEU A 239 11.45 13.51 13.28
C LEU A 239 10.04 13.00 13.52
N ALA A 240 9.76 12.38 14.66
CA ALA A 240 8.44 11.79 14.89
C ALA A 240 8.03 11.80 16.37
N ARG A 241 6.77 11.46 16.63
CA ARG A 241 6.31 11.29 18.01
C ARG A 241 6.97 10.08 18.67
N ALA A 242 7.22 9.04 17.88
CA ALA A 242 7.97 7.86 18.25
C ALA A 242 8.77 7.35 17.04
N VAL A 243 9.94 6.75 17.31
CA VAL A 243 10.79 6.12 16.31
C VAL A 243 11.16 4.71 16.79
N GLN A 244 11.00 3.72 15.94
CA GLN A 244 11.41 2.34 16.17
C GLN A 244 12.35 1.89 15.07
N ILE A 245 13.54 1.39 15.45
CA ILE A 245 14.55 0.90 14.51
C ILE A 245 14.85 -0.55 14.87
N ASN A 246 14.30 -1.48 14.10
CA ASN A 246 14.47 -2.93 14.27
C ASN A 246 15.29 -3.56 13.14
N ALA A 247 15.82 -2.76 12.23
CA ALA A 247 16.63 -3.17 11.10
C ALA A 247 17.82 -2.22 10.94
N LYS A 248 18.69 -2.53 9.97
CA LYS A 248 19.90 -1.74 9.72
C LYS A 248 19.54 -0.33 9.26
N ALA A 249 20.25 0.66 9.78
CA ALA A 249 20.16 2.05 9.32
C ALA A 249 21.58 2.54 8.99
N TYR A 250 21.86 2.70 7.70
CA TYR A 250 23.13 3.18 7.18
C TYR A 250 23.00 4.66 6.83
N ALA A 251 23.80 5.52 7.48
CA ALA A 251 23.86 6.95 7.19
C ALA A 251 25.24 7.49 7.57
N LYS A 252 25.69 8.57 6.91
CA LYS A 252 26.88 9.31 7.37
C LYS A 252 26.59 10.01 8.70
N THR A 253 25.45 10.70 8.75
CA THR A 253 24.91 11.32 9.96
C THR A 253 23.43 10.97 10.06
N LEU A 254 23.03 10.36 11.18
CA LEU A 254 21.63 10.07 11.49
C LEU A 254 21.23 10.84 12.75
N ASN A 255 20.26 11.75 12.60
CA ASN A 255 19.67 12.47 13.71
C ASN A 255 18.26 11.96 13.96
N VAL A 256 17.95 11.63 15.21
CA VAL A 256 16.66 11.06 15.60
C VAL A 256 16.07 11.89 16.72
N VAL A 257 14.91 12.49 16.45
CA VAL A 257 14.15 13.26 17.42
C VAL A 257 12.78 12.60 17.59
N ALA A 258 12.58 12.04 18.78
CA ALA A 258 11.34 11.39 19.18
C ALA A 258 10.67 12.20 20.30
N ASP A 259 9.77 13.12 19.96
CA ASP A 259 9.09 13.97 20.94
C ASP A 259 7.78 14.55 20.39
N ARG A 260 6.94 15.10 21.28
CA ARG A 260 5.83 15.99 20.91
C ARG A 260 6.29 17.44 20.98
N THR A 261 6.88 17.92 19.88
CA THR A 261 7.46 19.26 19.83
C THR A 261 7.15 19.99 18.52
N LYS A 262 7.30 21.31 18.57
CA LYS A 262 7.56 22.12 17.38
C LYS A 262 9.05 22.08 17.12
N SER A 263 9.49 21.34 16.11
CA SER A 263 10.90 21.29 15.72
C SER A 263 11.16 22.41 14.73
N THR A 264 12.07 23.33 15.04
CA THR A 264 12.52 24.38 14.12
C THR A 264 13.57 23.80 13.18
N THR A 265 13.46 24.04 11.87
CA THR A 265 14.49 23.63 10.92
C THR A 265 15.78 24.39 11.22
N THR A 266 16.78 23.71 11.79
CA THR A 266 18.11 24.28 11.98
C THR A 266 18.79 24.41 10.62
N ARG A 267 19.25 25.62 10.30
CA ARG A 267 19.89 25.99 9.03
C ARG A 267 21.16 25.20 8.76
#